data_AF-A0A957TQX9-F1
#
_entry.id   AF-A0A957TQX9-F1
#
_cell.length_a   1.000
_cell.length_b   1.000
_cell.length_c   1.000
_cell.angle_alpha   90.00
_cell.angle_beta   90.00
_cell.angle_gamma   90.00
#
_symmetry.space_group_name_H-M   'P 1'
#
loop_
_entity.id
_entity.type
_entity.pdbx_description
1 polymer ?
#
loop_
_entity_poly.entity_id
_entity_poly.type
_entity_poly.pdbx_seq_one_letter_code
_entity_poly.pdbx_strand_id
1 'polypeptide(L)'
;RRDVLQHVKLYGELHRFIPALASQVGGTVAEVAVNHRARQFGSSKYGISRTVRVMLDLILVWFLGTYSTRPIHVFGGAGFLSAAIGVLIGLYLTFVKLGLGENIGSRPMLLLAVLLVVIGVQLVTMGLIGEMTIRTYHESQNKPIYLVKEVAGGKAAS
;
A
#
# COMPACT_ATOMS: atom_id res chain seq x y z
N ARG A 1 19.41 -3.17 20.24
CA ARG A 1 18.77 -3.56 21.51
C ARG A 1 17.69 -4.59 21.20
N ARG A 2 17.55 -5.66 22.00
CA ARG A 2 16.71 -6.84 21.70
C ARG A 2 15.21 -6.53 21.78
N ASP A 3 14.89 -5.52 22.58
CA ASP A 3 13.55 -5.06 22.98
C ASP A 3 12.75 -4.48 21.79
N VAL A 4 13.43 -3.90 20.80
CA VAL A 4 12.82 -3.38 19.56
C VAL A 4 12.45 -4.52 18.60
N LEU A 5 13.24 -5.60 18.59
CA LEU A 5 13.05 -6.74 17.69
C LEU A 5 11.96 -7.70 18.18
N GLN A 6 11.62 -7.69 19.47
CA GLN A 6 10.56 -8.55 20.03
C GLN A 6 9.15 -8.17 19.55
N HIS A 7 8.96 -6.93 19.09
CA HIS A 7 7.65 -6.41 18.66
C HIS A 7 7.50 -6.37 17.13
N VAL A 8 8.59 -6.58 16.39
CA VAL A 8 8.58 -6.67 14.93
C VAL A 8 8.40 -8.15 14.56
N LYS A 9 7.16 -8.56 14.29
CA LYS A 9 6.91 -9.84 13.61
C LYS A 9 7.47 -9.73 12.18
N LEU A 10 8.72 -10.16 12.01
CA LEU A 10 9.40 -10.25 10.71
C LEU A 10 8.69 -11.31 9.86
N TYR A 11 7.77 -10.87 9.00
CA TYR A 11 7.08 -11.73 8.06
C TYR A 11 7.86 -11.76 6.74
N GLY A 12 8.50 -12.89 6.40
CA GLY A 12 9.13 -13.12 5.09
C GLY A 12 10.26 -12.15 4.71
N GLU A 13 10.16 -11.51 3.54
CA GLU A 13 11.16 -10.60 2.95
C GLU A 13 11.25 -9.22 3.66
N LEU A 14 10.45 -8.97 4.71
CA LEU A 14 10.46 -7.70 5.45
C LEU A 14 11.79 -7.38 6.17
N HIS A 15 12.73 -8.33 6.24
CA HIS A 15 14.07 -8.11 6.77
C HIS A 15 14.82 -6.97 6.05
N ARG A 16 14.44 -6.65 4.81
CA ARG A 16 15.02 -5.56 4.02
C ARG A 16 14.54 -4.17 4.45
N PHE A 17 13.42 -4.08 5.17
CA PHE A 17 12.80 -2.84 5.64
C PHE A 17 12.89 -2.65 7.16
N ILE A 18 13.74 -3.43 7.83
CA ILE A 18 14.02 -3.29 9.27
C ILE A 18 14.30 -1.83 9.68
N PRO A 19 15.08 -1.02 8.93
CA PRO A 19 15.32 0.37 9.31
C PRO A 19 14.05 1.24 9.28
N ALA A 20 13.21 1.05 8.26
CA ALA A 20 11.96 1.81 8.12
C ALA A 20 10.94 1.42 9.20
N LEU A 21 10.79 0.11 9.45
CA LEU A 21 9.92 -0.40 10.51
C LEU A 21 10.42 -0.01 11.91
N ALA A 22 11.73 -0.06 12.13
CA ALA A 22 12.33 0.38 13.39
C ALA A 22 12.07 1.88 13.65
N SER A 23 12.15 2.72 12.61
CA SER A 23 11.83 4.16 12.75
C SER A 23 10.36 4.43 13.09
N GLN A 24 9.42 3.67 12.52
CA GLN A 24 7.98 3.79 12.81
C GLN A 24 7.61 3.32 14.23
N VAL A 25 8.37 2.37 14.80
CA VAL A 25 8.19 1.88 16.18
C VAL A 25 8.94 2.74 17.21
N GLY A 26 9.55 3.86 16.78
CA GLY A 26 10.27 4.80 17.66
C GLY A 26 11.71 4.37 17.98
N GLY A 27 12.27 3.43 17.22
CA GLY A 27 13.68 3.06 17.28
C GLY A 27 14.56 4.14 16.64
N THR A 28 15.58 4.58 17.36
CA THR A 28 16.62 5.48 16.83
C THR A 28 17.51 4.71 15.86
N VAL A 29 17.53 5.13 14.59
CA VAL A 29 18.43 4.61 13.56
C VAL A 29 19.66 5.53 13.52
N ALA A 30 20.83 4.98 13.78
CA ALA A 30 22.11 5.67 13.64
C ALA A 30 22.90 5.03 12.51
N GLU A 31 23.37 5.84 11.57
CA GLU A 31 24.26 5.38 10.50
C GLU A 31 25.70 5.35 11.03
N VAL A 32 26.36 4.20 10.89
CA VAL A 32 27.77 4.04 11.25
C VAL A 32 28.57 4.12 9.96
N ALA A 33 29.44 5.13 9.85
CA ALA A 33 30.34 5.27 8.71
C ALA A 33 31.31 4.08 8.68
N VAL A 34 31.21 3.25 7.64
CA VAL A 34 32.11 2.12 7.41
C VAL A 34 33.04 2.46 6.25
N ASN A 35 34.32 2.08 6.38
CA ASN A 35 35.31 2.32 5.33
C ASN A 35 34.96 1.50 4.07
N HIS A 36 34.37 2.14 3.08
CA HIS A 36 34.08 1.54 1.78
C HIS A 36 35.32 1.58 0.88
N ARG A 37 36.02 0.46 0.77
CA ARG A 37 37.05 0.28 -0.26
C ARG A 37 36.39 0.10 -1.63
N ALA A 38 36.88 0.82 -2.63
CA ALA A 38 36.40 0.70 -4.00
C ALA A 38 36.66 -0.71 -4.55
N ARG A 39 35.66 -1.31 -5.22
CA ARG A 39 35.82 -2.60 -5.90
C ARG A 39 36.76 -2.43 -7.09
N GLN A 40 37.86 -3.19 -7.10
CA GLN A 40 38.84 -3.15 -8.18
C GLN A 40 38.46 -4.07 -9.36
N PHE A 41 37.58 -5.07 -9.17
CA PHE A 41 37.13 -5.98 -10.23
C PHE A 41 35.67 -6.44 -10.06
N GLY A 42 34.99 -6.65 -11.18
CA GLY A 42 33.62 -7.20 -11.27
C GLY A 42 32.60 -6.21 -11.86
N SER A 43 31.76 -6.68 -12.80
CA SER A 43 30.62 -5.89 -13.28
C SER A 43 29.57 -5.75 -12.17
N SER A 44 28.88 -4.61 -12.15
CA SER A 44 27.81 -4.40 -11.18
C SER A 44 26.72 -5.45 -11.39
N LYS A 45 26.49 -6.29 -10.37
CA LYS A 45 25.35 -7.23 -10.30
C LYS A 45 23.98 -6.52 -10.18
N TYR A 46 23.92 -5.19 -10.33
CA TYR A 46 22.67 -4.45 -10.42
C TYR A 46 22.08 -4.60 -11.83
N GLY A 47 21.32 -5.67 -12.01
CA GLY A 47 20.43 -5.80 -13.16
C GLY A 47 19.20 -4.89 -13.01
N ILE A 48 18.60 -4.52 -14.15
CA ILE A 48 17.34 -3.75 -14.25
C ILE A 48 16.22 -4.39 -13.41
N SER A 49 16.19 -5.72 -13.31
CA SER A 49 15.24 -6.46 -12.47
C SER A 49 15.31 -6.08 -10.98
N ARG A 50 16.49 -5.72 -10.48
CA ARG A 50 16.67 -5.28 -9.10
C ARG A 50 16.13 -3.87 -8.89
N THR A 51 16.28 -2.98 -9.87
CA THR A 51 15.75 -1.62 -9.82
C THR A 51 14.22 -1.61 -9.80
N VAL A 52 13.57 -2.42 -10.66
CA VAL A 52 12.10 -2.54 -10.68
C VAL A 52 11.58 -3.08 -9.35
N ARG A 53 12.22 -4.13 -8.80
CA ARG A 53 11.83 -4.67 -7.49
C ARG A 53 11.95 -3.63 -6.38
N VAL A 54 13.05 -2.88 -6.37
CA VAL A 54 13.25 -1.80 -5.38
C VAL A 54 12.21 -0.69 -5.53
N MET A 55 11.80 -0.32 -6.75
CA MET A 55 10.74 0.67 -6.95
C MET A 55 9.38 0.17 -6.46
N LEU A 56 9.02 -1.08 -6.78
CA LEU A 56 7.78 -1.70 -6.29
C LEU A 56 7.77 -1.82 -4.76
N ASP A 57 8.91 -2.18 -4.18
CA ASP A 57 9.13 -2.22 -2.74
C ASP A 57 8.93 -0.84 -2.09
N LEU A 58 9.45 0.24 -2.69
CA LEU A 58 9.26 1.60 -2.19
C LEU A 58 7.79 2.05 -2.26
N ILE A 59 7.09 1.73 -3.35
CA ILE A 59 5.65 2.00 -3.49
C ILE A 59 4.88 1.25 -2.40
N LEU A 60 5.23 -0.01 -2.16
CA LEU A 60 4.62 -0.82 -1.10
C LEU A 60 4.86 -0.22 0.29
N VAL A 61 6.10 0.17 0.60
CA VAL A 61 6.44 0.79 1.89
C VAL A 61 5.73 2.13 2.07
N TRP A 62 5.67 2.96 1.03
CA TRP A 62 4.93 4.22 1.06
C TRP A 62 3.43 4.00 1.27
N PHE A 63 2.86 3.02 0.56
CA PHE A 63 1.45 2.65 0.68
C PHE A 63 1.13 2.13 2.09
N LEU A 64 1.93 1.20 2.61
CA LEU A 64 1.76 0.67 3.98
C LEU A 64 1.99 1.77 5.03
N GLY A 65 3.00 2.63 4.87
CA GLY A 65 3.28 3.70 5.83
C GLY A 65 2.19 4.77 5.88
N THR A 66 1.58 5.11 4.75
CA THR A 66 0.64 6.23 4.63
C THR A 66 -0.82 5.80 4.77
N TYR A 67 -1.16 4.60 4.28
CA TYR A 67 -2.56 4.18 4.12
C TYR A 67 -2.90 2.86 4.83
N SER A 68 -1.98 2.27 5.60
CA SER A 68 -2.28 1.09 6.42
C SER A 68 -3.40 1.33 7.44
N THR A 69 -3.82 2.57 7.71
CA THR A 69 -4.94 2.82 8.61
C THR A 69 -6.27 3.08 7.89
N ARG A 70 -6.26 3.45 6.60
CA ARG A 70 -7.47 3.79 5.82
C ARG A 70 -7.32 3.46 4.32
N PRO A 71 -7.31 2.17 3.93
CA PRO A 71 -7.12 1.74 2.54
C PRO A 71 -8.17 2.29 1.57
N ILE A 72 -9.39 2.54 2.07
CA ILE A 72 -10.51 3.04 1.27
C ILE A 72 -10.26 4.44 0.70
N HIS A 73 -9.41 5.28 1.32
CA HIS A 73 -9.21 6.65 0.83
C HIS A 73 -8.44 6.69 -0.49
N VAL A 74 -7.53 5.73 -0.73
CA VAL A 74 -6.76 5.65 -1.98
C VAL A 74 -7.60 5.01 -3.07
N PHE A 75 -8.00 3.76 -2.86
CA PHE A 75 -8.67 2.98 -3.88
C PHE A 75 -10.12 3.40 -4.07
N GLY A 76 -10.81 3.79 -2.99
CA GLY A 76 -12.17 4.33 -3.07
C GLY A 76 -12.22 5.68 -3.78
N GLY A 77 -11.29 6.59 -3.47
CA GLY A 77 -11.20 7.89 -4.15
C GLY A 77 -10.90 7.76 -5.65
N ALA A 78 -9.86 6.99 -6.00
CA ALA A 78 -9.51 6.72 -7.40
C ALA A 78 -10.61 5.95 -8.14
N GLY A 79 -11.22 4.97 -7.48
CA GLY A 79 -12.30 4.16 -8.04
C GLY A 79 -13.56 4.97 -8.32
N PHE A 80 -13.96 5.84 -7.37
CA PHE A 80 -15.09 6.74 -7.55
C PHE A 80 -14.86 7.71 -8.71
N LEU A 81 -13.66 8.31 -8.80
CA LEU A 81 -13.32 9.22 -9.90
C LEU A 81 -13.38 8.50 -11.26
N SER A 82 -12.79 7.30 -11.35
CA SER A 82 -12.83 6.48 -12.57
C SER A 82 -14.27 6.14 -12.97
N ALA A 83 -15.09 5.68 -12.03
CA ALA A 83 -16.49 5.34 -12.28
C ALA A 83 -17.29 6.58 -12.70
N ALA A 84 -17.09 7.72 -12.04
CA ALA A 84 -17.77 8.97 -12.38
C ALA A 84 -17.46 9.41 -13.83
N ILE A 85 -16.19 9.37 -14.24
CA ILE A 85 -15.79 9.68 -15.62
C ILE A 85 -16.44 8.69 -16.59
N GLY A 86 -16.41 7.38 -16.29
CA GLY A 86 -17.05 6.36 -17.12
C GLY A 86 -18.56 6.57 -17.29
N VAL A 87 -19.26 6.93 -16.20
CA VAL A 87 -20.69 7.25 -16.22
C VAL A 87 -20.97 8.51 -17.04
N LEU A 88 -20.17 9.57 -16.90
CA LEU A 88 -20.34 10.79 -17.69
C LEU A 88 -20.20 10.53 -19.20
N ILE A 89 -19.21 9.74 -19.59
CA ILE A 89 -19.04 9.32 -20.99
C ILE A 89 -20.23 8.46 -21.44
N GLY A 90 -20.69 7.54 -20.59
CA GLY A 90 -21.85 6.69 -20.86
C GLY A 90 -23.15 7.49 -21.03
N LEU A 91 -23.37 8.52 -20.21
CA LEU A 91 -24.52 9.44 -20.33
C LEU A 91 -24.46 10.24 -21.62
N TYR A 92 -23.29 10.76 -21.97
CA TYR A 92 -23.08 11.43 -23.25
C TYR A 92 -23.41 10.53 -24.45
N LEU A 93 -22.91 9.30 -24.46
CA LEU A 93 -23.20 8.36 -25.55
C LEU A 93 -24.66 7.91 -25.57
N THR A 94 -25.31 7.79 -24.41
CA THR A 94 -26.75 7.53 -24.31
C THR A 94 -27.55 8.66 -24.95
N PHE A 95 -27.18 9.92 -24.70
CA PHE A 95 -27.80 11.08 -25.35
C PHE A 95 -27.57 11.06 -26.86
N VAL A 96 -26.37 10.73 -27.34
CA VAL A 96 -26.10 10.60 -28.79
C VAL A 96 -26.97 9.52 -29.43
N LYS A 97 -27.15 8.38 -28.77
CA LYS A 97 -27.97 7.29 -29.29
C LYS A 97 -29.47 7.64 -29.33
N LEU A 98 -30.00 8.21 -28.25
CA LEU A 98 -31.44 8.45 -28.11
C LEU A 98 -31.88 9.80 -28.68
N GLY A 99 -31.02 10.82 -28.62
CA GLY A 99 -31.29 12.18 -29.10
C GLY A 99 -30.92 12.39 -30.57
N LEU A 100 -29.77 11.88 -31.03
CA LEU A 100 -29.32 12.03 -32.42
C LEU A 100 -29.61 10.80 -33.29
N GLY A 101 -30.04 9.68 -32.70
CA GLY A 101 -30.35 8.45 -33.43
C GLY A 101 -29.11 7.74 -34.01
N GLU A 102 -27.91 8.13 -33.60
CA GLU A 102 -26.67 7.57 -34.14
C GLU A 102 -26.30 6.23 -33.51
N ASN A 103 -25.63 5.36 -34.29
CA ASN A 103 -25.14 4.09 -33.78
C ASN A 103 -23.83 4.29 -32.99
N ILE A 104 -23.85 3.90 -31.72
CA ILE A 104 -22.71 4.04 -30.80
C ILE A 104 -21.87 2.75 -30.67
N GLY A 105 -22.35 1.61 -31.18
CA GLY A 105 -21.74 0.30 -30.93
C GLY A 105 -20.32 0.13 -31.47
N SER A 106 -19.97 0.87 -32.53
CA SER A 106 -18.63 0.85 -33.14
C SER A 106 -17.66 1.84 -32.52
N ARG A 107 -18.11 2.70 -31.58
CA ARG A 107 -17.26 3.75 -31.02
C ARG A 107 -16.38 3.19 -29.89
N PRO A 108 -15.04 3.32 -29.97
CA PRO A 108 -14.14 2.89 -28.89
C PRO A 108 -14.46 3.54 -27.54
N MET A 109 -15.05 4.73 -27.58
CA MET A 109 -15.48 5.49 -26.40
C MET A 109 -16.53 4.75 -25.55
N LEU A 110 -17.39 3.91 -26.17
CA LEU A 110 -18.36 3.10 -25.43
C LEU A 110 -17.65 2.03 -24.58
N LEU A 111 -16.65 1.36 -25.16
CA LEU A 111 -15.86 0.35 -24.47
C LEU A 111 -15.05 1.01 -23.33
N LEU A 112 -14.47 2.19 -23.59
CA LEU A 112 -13.78 2.97 -22.56
C LEU A 112 -14.70 3.33 -21.39
N ALA A 113 -15.93 3.78 -21.66
CA ALA A 113 -16.91 4.12 -20.63
C ALA A 113 -17.21 2.92 -19.72
N VAL A 114 -17.50 1.77 -20.32
CA VAL A 114 -17.76 0.52 -19.58
C VAL A 114 -16.53 0.10 -18.78
N LEU A 115 -15.34 0.15 -19.39
CA LEU A 115 -14.09 -0.22 -18.74
C LEU A 115 -13.79 0.65 -17.52
N LEU A 116 -13.98 1.97 -17.63
CA LEU A 116 -13.78 2.91 -16.52
C LEU A 116 -14.74 2.67 -15.35
N VAL A 117 -16.00 2.30 -15.65
CA VAL A 117 -16.98 1.92 -14.62
C VAL A 117 -16.57 0.62 -13.94
N VAL A 118 -16.21 -0.41 -14.71
CA VAL A 118 -15.79 -1.72 -14.16
C VAL A 118 -14.55 -1.55 -13.28
N ILE A 119 -13.51 -0.86 -13.77
CA ILE A 119 -12.29 -0.57 -13.00
C ILE A 119 -12.62 0.25 -11.75
N GLY A 120 -13.51 1.25 -11.88
CA GLY A 120 -13.92 2.08 -10.75
C GLY A 120 -14.56 1.26 -9.62
N VAL A 121 -15.50 0.36 -9.96
CA VAL A 121 -16.13 -0.56 -9.01
C VAL A 121 -15.12 -1.52 -8.40
N GLN A 122 -14.20 -2.07 -9.20
CA GLN A 122 -13.13 -2.96 -8.72
C GLN A 122 -12.22 -2.26 -7.70
N LEU A 123 -11.82 -1.02 -7.96
CA LEU A 123 -10.98 -0.23 -7.04
C LEU A 123 -11.71 0.06 -5.74
N VAL A 124 -12.98 0.50 -5.78
CA VAL A 124 -13.79 0.71 -4.57
C VAL A 124 -13.89 -0.57 -3.75
N THR A 125 -14.15 -1.70 -4.41
CA THR A 125 -14.25 -3.01 -3.76
C THR A 125 -12.91 -3.41 -3.11
N MET A 126 -11.79 -3.20 -3.80
CA MET A 126 -10.46 -3.46 -3.24
C MET A 126 -10.16 -2.60 -2.02
N GLY A 127 -10.58 -1.33 -2.03
CA GLY A 127 -10.49 -0.43 -0.88
C GLY A 127 -11.29 -0.93 0.32
N LEU A 128 -12.52 -1.41 0.09
CA LEU A 128 -13.38 -2.00 1.13
C LEU A 128 -12.77 -3.28 1.72
N ILE A 129 -12.28 -4.18 0.86
CA ILE A 129 -11.62 -5.42 1.30
C ILE A 129 -10.37 -5.10 2.12
N GLY A 130 -9.58 -4.11 1.69
CA GLY A 130 -8.42 -3.63 2.44
C GLY A 130 -8.81 -3.11 3.83
N GLU A 131 -9.86 -2.29 3.91
CA GLU A 131 -10.41 -1.76 5.17
C GLU A 131 -10.90 -2.88 6.10
N MET A 132 -11.57 -3.90 5.58
CA MET A 132 -11.99 -5.06 6.37
C MET A 132 -10.80 -5.87 6.86
N THR A 133 -9.83 -6.13 5.98
CA THR A 133 -8.62 -6.90 6.32
C THR A 133 -7.81 -6.22 7.41
N ILE A 134 -7.66 -4.89 7.34
CA ILE A 134 -6.93 -4.15 8.38
C ILE A 134 -7.67 -4.15 9.71
N ARG A 135 -9.00 -4.00 9.70
CA ARG A 135 -9.82 -4.06 10.93
C ARG A 135 -9.71 -5.44 11.57
N THR A 136 -9.89 -6.51 10.79
CA THR A 136 -9.72 -7.89 11.28
C THR A 136 -8.30 -8.13 11.77
N TYR A 137 -7.28 -7.59 11.10
CA TYR A 137 -5.89 -7.68 11.55
C TYR A 137 -5.69 -7.00 12.90
N HIS A 138 -6.18 -5.76 13.08
CA HIS A 138 -6.05 -5.04 14.35
C HIS A 138 -6.86 -5.67 15.48
N GLU A 139 -8.08 -6.14 15.20
CA GLU A 139 -8.97 -6.78 16.17
C GLU A 139 -8.42 -8.13 16.63
N SER A 140 -7.86 -8.93 15.71
CA SER A 140 -7.20 -10.19 16.04
C SER A 140 -5.86 -10.03 16.77
N GLN A 141 -5.22 -8.86 16.70
CA GLN A 141 -3.91 -8.64 17.33
C GLN A 141 -3.99 -8.50 18.85
N ASN A 142 -5.17 -8.21 19.44
CA ASN A 142 -5.40 -8.15 20.90
C ASN A 142 -4.21 -7.58 21.70
N LYS A 143 -3.59 -6.52 21.17
CA LYS A 143 -2.33 -5.98 21.69
C LYS A 143 -2.63 -5.08 22.88
N PRO A 144 -1.94 -5.24 24.03
CA PRO A 144 -2.11 -4.34 25.16
C PRO A 144 -1.73 -2.91 24.74
N ILE A 145 -2.51 -1.93 25.21
CA ILE A 145 -2.41 -0.50 24.87
C ILE A 145 -1.05 0.10 25.28
N TYR A 146 -0.35 -0.54 26.21
CA TYR A 146 0.94 -0.09 26.72
C TYR A 146 1.91 -1.27 26.84
N LEU A 147 3.17 -1.00 26.51
CA LEU A 147 4.30 -1.87 26.79
C LEU A 147 5.00 -1.32 28.02
N VAL A 148 4.92 -2.06 29.13
CA VAL A 148 5.61 -1.68 30.38
C VAL A 148 7.11 -1.84 30.15
N LYS A 149 7.81 -0.71 30.06
CA LYS A 149 9.25 -0.68 29.77
C LYS A 149 10.08 -1.11 30.98
N GLU A 150 9.62 -0.76 32.18
CA GLU A 150 10.24 -1.13 33.45
C GLU A 150 9.23 -0.87 34.58
N VAL A 151 9.09 -1.82 35.52
CA VAL A 151 8.30 -1.63 36.74
C VAL A 151 9.25 -1.20 37.86
N ALA A 152 9.21 0.08 38.22
CA ALA A 152 9.96 0.58 39.36
C ALA A 152 9.26 0.16 40.67
N GLY A 153 9.60 -1.02 41.17
CA GLY A 153 9.20 -1.54 42.48
C GLY A 153 8.02 -2.52 42.47
N GLY A 154 8.32 -3.79 42.74
CA GLY A 154 7.32 -4.83 43.05
C GLY A 154 7.27 -5.97 42.03
N LYS A 155 7.39 -7.21 42.53
CA LYS A 155 7.47 -8.48 41.79
C LYS A 155 6.46 -8.57 40.64
N ALA A 156 6.93 -8.96 39.46
CA ALA A 156 6.08 -9.34 38.33
C ALA A 156 5.25 -10.58 38.70
N ALA A 157 3.93 -10.48 38.58
CA ALA A 157 3.02 -11.62 38.63
C ALA A 157 3.06 -12.37 37.29
N SER A 158 2.96 -13.70 37.42
CA SER A 158 2.94 -14.73 36.37
C SER A 158 1.96 -14.49 35.24
#